data_AF-A0A5D8Q5M8-F1
#
_entry.id   AF-A0A5D8Q5M8-F1
#
_cell.length_a   1.000
_cell.length_b   1.000
_cell.length_c   1.000
_cell.angle_alpha   90.00
_cell.angle_beta   90.00
_cell.angle_gamma   90.00
#
_symmetry.space_group_name_H-M   'P 1'
#
loop_
_entity.id
_entity.type
_entity.pdbx_description
1 polymer ?
#
loop_
_entity_poly.entity_id
_entity_poly.type
_entity_poly.pdbx_seq_one_letter_code
_entity_poly.pdbx_strand_id
1 'polypeptide(L)'
;MAAHKNFTLEEKLAILAEAESSSTTKIAVCRKHGISKGTLDYWKKHLMNTENYPEDELAKLKKENIMLRSIIVDKDLEIAYLKELLKKTNRS
;
A
#
# COMPACT_ATOMS: atom_id res chain seq x y z
N MET A 1 -16.57 18.91 -25.33
CA MET A 1 -15.26 18.62 -24.70
C MET A 1 -15.19 17.12 -24.48
N ALA A 2 -14.20 16.43 -25.03
CA ALA A 2 -14.06 14.98 -24.84
C ALA A 2 -13.81 14.70 -23.34
N ALA A 3 -14.63 13.84 -22.74
CA ALA A 3 -14.47 13.47 -21.35
C ALA A 3 -13.13 12.74 -21.17
N HIS A 4 -12.25 13.29 -20.34
CA HIS A 4 -11.04 12.57 -19.95
C HIS A 4 -11.44 11.38 -19.10
N LYS A 5 -11.20 10.17 -19.60
CA LYS A 5 -11.42 8.95 -18.83
C LYS A 5 -10.36 8.89 -17.72
N ASN A 6 -10.78 9.05 -16.48
CA ASN A 6 -9.92 8.89 -15.31
C ASN A 6 -9.72 7.40 -15.02
N PHE A 7 -8.50 6.90 -15.23
CA PHE A 7 -8.13 5.54 -14.84
C PHE A 7 -7.63 5.52 -13.39
N THR A 8 -8.10 4.56 -12.61
CA THR A 8 -7.58 4.22 -11.28
C THR A 8 -6.16 3.66 -11.37
N LEU A 9 -5.48 3.52 -10.22
CA LEU A 9 -4.14 2.92 -10.17
C LEU A 9 -4.16 1.47 -10.67
N GLU A 10 -5.14 0.69 -10.20
CA GLU A 10 -5.32 -0.72 -10.57
C GLU A 10 -5.55 -0.90 -12.07
N GLU A 11 -6.41 -0.07 -12.66
CA GLU A 11 -6.66 -0.10 -14.11
C GLU A 11 -5.40 0.25 -14.91
N LYS A 12 -4.62 1.25 -14.48
CA LYS A 12 -3.36 1.61 -15.13
C LYS A 12 -2.35 0.47 -15.09
N LEU A 13 -2.24 -0.22 -13.95
CA LEU A 13 -1.35 -1.37 -13.78
C LEU A 13 -1.79 -2.55 -14.65
N ALA A 14 -3.09 -2.85 -14.71
CA ALA A 14 -3.62 -3.90 -15.58
C ALA A 14 -3.35 -3.62 -17.07
N ILE A 15 -3.53 -2.37 -17.51
CA ILE A 15 -3.25 -1.95 -18.89
C ILE A 15 -1.75 -2.05 -19.20
N LEU A 16 -0.88 -1.68 -18.26
CA LEU A 16 0.57 -1.84 -18.42
C LEU A 16 0.97 -3.31 -18.53
N ALA A 17 0.43 -4.19 -17.69
CA ALA A 17 0.68 -5.63 -17.76
C ALA A 17 0.19 -6.23 -19.09
N GLU A 18 -0.98 -5.82 -19.57
CA GLU A 18 -1.49 -6.22 -20.90
C GLU A 18 -0.53 -5.79 -22.02
N ALA A 19 0.06 -4.60 -21.92
CA ALA A 19 1.02 -4.07 -22.89
C ALA A 19 2.41 -4.72 -22.83
N GLU A 20 2.75 -5.39 -21.72
CA GLU A 20 3.98 -6.17 -21.56
C GLU A 20 3.83 -7.65 -21.92
N SER A 21 2.58 -8.13 -22.03
CA SER A 21 2.30 -9.46 -22.56
C SER A 21 2.84 -9.59 -23.99
N SER A 22 3.62 -10.64 -24.24
CA SER A 22 4.14 -10.96 -25.58
C SER A 22 3.06 -11.22 -26.62
N SER A 23 1.82 -11.46 -26.18
CA SER A 23 0.66 -11.71 -27.03
C SER A 23 0.02 -10.45 -27.63
N THR A 24 0.27 -9.27 -27.07
CA THR A 24 -0.44 -8.04 -27.47
C THR A 24 0.52 -6.88 -27.71
N THR A 25 0.42 -6.24 -28.88
CA THR A 25 1.25 -5.07 -29.16
C THR A 25 0.77 -3.84 -28.38
N LYS A 26 1.72 -3.00 -27.92
CA LYS A 26 1.40 -1.74 -27.22
C LYS A 26 0.41 -0.85 -27.98
N ILE A 27 0.48 -0.84 -29.31
CA ILE A 27 -0.42 -0.08 -30.18
C ILE A 27 -1.86 -0.61 -30.09
N ALA A 28 -2.04 -1.93 -30.06
CA ALA A 28 -3.36 -2.54 -29.89
C ALA A 28 -3.95 -2.22 -28.51
N VAL A 29 -3.13 -2.29 -27.45
CA VAL A 29 -3.56 -1.91 -26.09
C VAL A 29 -3.97 -0.43 -26.02
N CYS A 30 -3.18 0.46 -26.63
CA CYS A 30 -3.50 1.88 -26.70
C CYS A 30 -4.86 2.15 -27.38
N ARG A 31 -5.12 1.46 -28.51
CA ARG A 31 -6.40 1.58 -29.24
C ARG A 31 -7.57 1.01 -28.44
N LYS A 32 -7.39 -0.15 -27.80
CA LYS A 32 -8.40 -0.83 -26.98
C LYS A 32 -8.87 0.04 -25.81
N HIS A 33 -7.93 0.70 -25.14
CA HIS A 33 -8.22 1.51 -23.96
C HIS A 33 -8.40 3.01 -24.25
N GLY A 34 -8.29 3.42 -25.52
CA GLY A 34 -8.46 4.81 -25.92
C GLY A 34 -7.36 5.75 -25.37
N ILE A 35 -6.16 5.23 -25.16
CA ILE A 35 -5.02 5.98 -24.61
C ILE A 35 -3.93 6.17 -25.66
N SER A 36 -3.16 7.23 -25.51
CA SER A 36 -1.99 7.45 -26.38
C SER A 36 -0.80 6.62 -25.91
N LYS A 37 0.13 6.34 -26.83
CA LYS A 37 1.41 5.69 -26.48
C LYS A 37 2.19 6.52 -25.45
N GLY A 38 2.18 7.84 -25.56
CA GLY A 38 2.83 8.73 -24.60
C GLY A 38 2.23 8.62 -23.19
N THR A 39 0.91 8.41 -23.09
CA THR A 39 0.24 8.15 -21.81
C THR A 39 0.70 6.82 -21.19
N LEU A 40 0.77 5.77 -22.00
CA LEU A 40 1.25 4.45 -21.56
C LEU A 40 2.71 4.49 -21.11
N ASP A 41 3.59 5.14 -21.88
CA ASP A 41 5.01 5.30 -21.54
C ASP A 41 5.20 6.18 -20.29
N TYR A 42 4.37 7.22 -20.12
CA TYR A 42 4.35 8.05 -18.91
C TYR A 42 3.96 7.23 -17.67
N TRP A 43 2.90 6.42 -17.75
CA TRP A 43 2.51 5.53 -16.64
C TRP A 43 3.58 4.50 -16.36
N LYS A 44 4.17 3.89 -17.39
CA LYS A 44 5.28 2.95 -17.24
C LYS A 44 6.42 3.59 -16.45
N LYS A 45 6.81 4.80 -16.83
CA LYS A 45 7.86 5.55 -16.13
C LYS A 45 7.46 5.91 -14.68
N HIS A 46 6.23 6.32 -14.43
CA HIS A 46 5.79 6.79 -13.09
C HIS A 46 5.28 5.70 -12.17
N LEU A 47 5.02 4.48 -12.65
CA LEU A 47 4.52 3.38 -11.83
C LEU A 47 5.58 2.28 -11.69
N MET A 48 6.43 2.07 -12.70
CA MET A 48 7.50 1.07 -12.61
C MET A 48 8.83 1.62 -12.08
N ASN A 49 9.12 2.92 -12.23
CA ASN A 49 10.18 3.56 -11.43
C ASN A 49 9.70 3.95 -10.02
N THR A 50 8.46 3.60 -9.70
CA THR A 50 7.89 3.72 -8.35
C THR A 50 8.01 2.36 -7.67
N GLU A 51 9.22 1.79 -7.70
CA GLU A 51 9.73 1.01 -6.55
C GLU A 51 9.66 1.85 -5.26
N ASN A 52 9.50 3.16 -5.39
CA ASN A 52 9.01 4.06 -4.36
C ASN A 52 7.48 3.97 -4.18
N TYR A 53 6.93 2.80 -3.82
CA TYR A 53 5.88 2.85 -2.79
C TYR A 53 6.40 3.81 -1.73
N PRO A 54 5.69 4.87 -1.30
CA PRO A 54 6.31 5.90 -0.46
C PRO A 54 6.99 5.18 0.69
N GLU A 55 8.30 5.04 0.60
CA GLU A 55 9.07 4.21 1.53
C GLU A 55 8.86 4.76 2.93
N ASP A 56 8.60 6.07 2.98
CA ASP A 56 8.10 6.87 4.07
C ASP A 56 6.79 6.37 4.69
N GLU A 57 5.76 5.97 3.93
CA GLU A 57 4.50 5.47 4.50
C GLU A 57 4.67 4.07 5.09
N LEU A 58 5.38 3.18 4.39
CA LEU A 58 5.68 1.85 4.93
C LEU A 58 6.60 1.93 6.15
N ALA A 59 7.60 2.81 6.13
CA ALA A 59 8.49 3.05 7.25
C ALA A 59 7.75 3.69 8.43
N LYS A 60 6.83 4.63 8.17
CA LYS A 60 5.98 5.26 9.19
C LYS A 60 5.05 4.25 9.83
N LEU A 61 4.36 3.43 9.03
CA LEU A 61 3.50 2.36 9.53
C LEU A 61 4.30 1.32 10.34
N LYS A 62 5.52 0.97 9.90
CA LYS A 62 6.41 0.08 10.67
C LYS A 62 6.82 0.69 12.01
N LYS A 63 7.21 1.97 12.03
CA LYS A 63 7.55 2.70 13.27
C LYS A 63 6.36 2.76 14.22
N GLU A 64 5.18 3.11 13.70
CA GLU A 64 3.95 3.17 14.48
C GLU A 64 3.60 1.79 15.05
N ASN A 65 3.78 0.71 14.29
CA ASN A 65 3.54 -0.64 14.77
C ASN A 65 4.48 -1.03 15.94
N ILE A 66 5.76 -0.66 15.86
CA ILE A 66 6.74 -0.90 16.93
C ILE A 66 6.32 -0.15 18.20
N MET A 67 5.94 1.12 18.07
CA MET A 67 5.47 1.95 19.19
C MET A 67 4.21 1.36 19.84
N LEU A 68 3.23 0.99 19.03
CA LEU A 68 1.98 0.38 19.51
C LEU A 68 2.24 -0.94 20.24
N ARG A 69 3.13 -1.80 19.73
CA ARG A 69 3.51 -3.05 20.39
C ARG A 69 4.18 -2.81 21.74
N SER A 70 5.09 -1.83 21.82
CA SER A 70 5.74 -1.47 23.09
C SER A 70 4.70 -1.05 24.14
N ILE A 71 3.79 -0.16 23.76
CA ILE A 71 2.73 0.33 24.65
C ILE A 71 1.83 -0.81 25.13
N ILE A 72 1.50 -1.76 24.25
CA ILE A 72 0.69 -2.93 24.64
C ILE A 72 1.44 -3.78 25.67
N VAL A 73 2.72 -4.08 25.42
CA VAL A 73 3.54 -4.88 26.37
C VAL A 73 3.63 -4.20 27.73
N ASP A 74 3.89 -2.89 27.77
CA ASP A 74 3.99 -2.14 29.02
C ASP A 74 2.67 -2.17 29.81
N LYS A 75 1.55 -1.98 29.11
CA LYS A 75 0.21 -2.04 29.73
C LYS A 75 -0.17 -3.44 30.21
N ASP A 76 0.20 -4.48 29.47
CA ASP A 76 -0.04 -5.86 29.88
C ASP A 76 0.76 -6.23 31.14
N LEU A 77 1.99 -5.74 31.27
CA LEU A 77 2.80 -5.89 32.48
C LEU A 77 2.18 -5.16 33.67
N GLU A 78 1.72 -3.93 33.48
CA GLU A 78 1.04 -3.16 34.52
C GLU A 78 -0.24 -3.85 34.98
N ILE A 79 -1.06 -4.36 34.05
CA ILE A 79 -2.27 -5.14 34.34
C ILE A 79 -1.92 -6.40 35.13
N ALA A 80 -0.86 -7.11 34.75
CA ALA A 80 -0.42 -8.32 35.46
C ALA A 80 -0.04 -7.99 36.91
N TYR A 81 0.73 -6.93 37.13
CA TYR A 81 1.14 -6.48 38.45
C TYR A 81 -0.06 -6.07 39.32
N LEU A 82 -1.01 -5.29 38.77
CA LEU A 82 -2.23 -4.89 39.47
C LEU A 82 -3.08 -6.11 39.87
N LYS A 83 -3.19 -7.12 38.98
CA LYS A 83 -3.89 -8.37 39.30
C LYS A 83 -3.20 -9.15 40.42
N GLU A 84 -1.87 -9.14 40.49
CA GLU A 84 -1.15 -9.78 41.60
C GLU A 84 -1.38 -9.07 42.93
N LEU A 85 -1.36 -7.73 42.95
CA LEU A 85 -1.65 -6.96 44.15
C LEU A 85 -3.07 -7.24 44.66
N LEU A 86 -4.08 -7.22 43.78
CA LEU A 86 -5.46 -7.56 44.15
C LEU A 86 -5.58 -8.97 44.71
N LYS A 87 -4.86 -9.95 44.13
CA LYS A 87 -4.81 -11.32 44.67
C LYS A 87 -4.16 -11.39 46.05
N LYS A 88 -3.18 -10.53 46.36
CA LYS A 88 -2.56 -10.46 47.68
C LYS A 88 -3.51 -9.83 48.70
N THR A 89 -4.16 -8.72 48.34
CA THR A 89 -5.13 -8.01 49.20
C THR A 89 -6.37 -8.86 49.49
N ASN A 90 -6.87 -9.63 48.54
CA ASN A 90 -8.04 -10.50 48.77
C ASN A 90 -7.71 -11.79 49.54
N ARG A 91 -6.43 -12.08 49.82
CA ARG A 91 -6.01 -13.25 50.62
C ARG A 91 -5.67 -12.90 52.07
N SER A 92 -5.53 -11.61 52.40
CA SER A 92 -5.45 -11.09 53.76
C SER A 92 -6.84 -10.78 54.29
#